data_AF-A0A7J9NW19-F1
#
_entry.id   AF-A0A7J9NW19-F1
#
_cell.length_a   1.000
_cell.length_b   1.000
_cell.length_c   1.000
_cell.angle_alpha   90.00
_cell.angle_beta   90.00
_cell.angle_gamma   90.00
#
_symmetry.space_group_name_H-M   'P 1'
#
loop_
_entity.id
_entity.type
_entity.pdbx_description
1 polymer ?
#
loop_
_entity_poly.entity_id
_entity_poly.type
_entity_poly.pdbx_seq_one_letter_code
_entity_poly.pdbx_strand_id
1 'polypeptide(L)'
;MENLIENLIIEFVKNYSKEHNTKTKWLTPIVGFADSNDPEFLELKQVIAEKHLTPKEVLSESESVICYFLPFEKEINLGNVKKGLASEIWAISYVETNKMIEDLNDYLSEKLGEMNHTCSKIPPTHNFDKEKLISYWSHRHVAKIAGLGTFGINNMLITEKGCNGRFGSLITSAKLKPSEKPDYEYCLYKYNGSCKLCIEKCEKEALKINEFDRKECYKVCLTNQKVYEKYGVADVCAKCLCNVPCSFKNPAKNLNDKLKSENKS
;
A
#
# COMPACT_ATOMS: atom_id res chain seq x y z
N MET A 1 -23.32 0.68 -0.50
CA MET A 1 -22.63 -0.64 -0.56
C MET A 1 -21.22 -0.52 0.03
N GLU A 2 -20.55 0.58 -0.24
CA GLU A 2 -19.26 1.04 0.28
C GLU A 2 -19.12 0.86 1.79
N ASN A 3 -20.05 1.41 2.59
CA ASN A 3 -20.02 1.26 4.05
C ASN A 3 -20.10 -0.21 4.51
N LEU A 4 -20.84 -1.06 3.77
CA LEU A 4 -20.92 -2.48 4.08
C LEU A 4 -19.56 -3.14 3.82
N ILE A 5 -18.96 -2.89 2.65
CA ILE A 5 -17.64 -3.40 2.29
C ILE A 5 -16.57 -2.93 3.29
N GLU A 6 -16.59 -1.65 3.67
CA GLU A 6 -15.67 -1.10 4.66
C GLU A 6 -15.81 -1.81 6.01
N ASN A 7 -17.03 -2.02 6.49
CA ASN A 7 -17.27 -2.74 7.73
C ASN A 7 -16.84 -4.22 7.66
N LEU A 8 -17.07 -4.89 6.53
CA LEU A 8 -16.60 -6.26 6.29
C LEU A 8 -15.07 -6.32 6.40
N ILE A 9 -14.35 -5.38 5.78
CA ILE A 9 -12.89 -5.30 5.86
C ILE A 9 -12.41 -5.02 7.29
N ILE A 10 -13.04 -4.06 7.98
CA ILE A 10 -12.65 -3.68 9.35
C ILE A 10 -12.83 -4.86 10.31
N GLU A 11 -13.97 -5.54 10.28
CA GLU A 11 -14.24 -6.66 11.19
C GLU A 11 -13.38 -7.88 10.84
N PHE A 12 -13.13 -8.17 9.55
CA PHE A 12 -12.22 -9.23 9.15
C PHE A 12 -10.81 -8.99 9.72
N VAL A 13 -10.23 -7.81 9.48
CA VAL A 13 -8.87 -7.46 9.93
C VAL A 13 -8.75 -7.49 11.45
N LYS A 14 -9.77 -7.01 12.16
CA LYS A 14 -9.83 -6.99 13.63
C LYS A 14 -9.79 -8.38 14.25
N ASN A 15 -10.43 -9.37 13.62
CA ASN A 15 -10.50 -10.74 14.14
C ASN A 15 -9.36 -11.64 13.64
N TYR A 16 -8.76 -11.29 12.49
CA TYR A 16 -7.79 -12.14 11.78
C TYR A 16 -6.64 -12.65 12.66
N SER A 17 -6.02 -11.77 13.46
CA SER A 17 -4.88 -12.15 14.29
C SER A 17 -5.21 -13.23 15.32
N LYS A 18 -6.40 -13.15 15.92
CA LYS A 18 -6.89 -14.13 16.90
C LYS A 18 -7.23 -15.46 16.24
N GLU A 19 -7.87 -15.41 15.07
CA GLU A 19 -8.33 -16.60 14.34
C GLU A 19 -7.18 -17.39 13.72
N HIS A 20 -6.12 -16.71 13.29
CA HIS A 20 -4.98 -17.32 12.59
C HIS A 20 -3.70 -17.39 13.46
N ASN A 21 -3.79 -16.99 14.73
CA ASN A 21 -2.68 -16.98 15.70
C ASN A 21 -1.42 -16.26 15.15
N THR A 22 -1.61 -15.10 14.54
CA THR A 22 -0.52 -14.33 13.93
C THR A 22 0.28 -13.57 14.98
N LYS A 23 1.57 -13.34 14.71
CA LYS A 23 2.36 -12.42 15.54
C LYS A 23 2.07 -10.96 15.23
N THR A 24 1.66 -10.70 14.00
CA THR A 24 1.36 -9.36 13.51
C THR A 24 0.02 -8.90 14.02
N LYS A 25 -0.01 -7.65 14.44
CA LYS A 25 -1.21 -6.91 14.80
C LYS A 25 -1.40 -5.75 13.85
N TRP A 26 -2.61 -5.63 13.35
CA TRP A 26 -3.02 -4.58 12.43
C TRP A 26 -3.92 -3.58 13.14
N LEU A 27 -3.76 -2.31 12.79
CA LEU A 27 -4.69 -1.26 13.19
C LEU A 27 -5.91 -1.29 12.28
N THR A 28 -6.94 -0.53 12.62
CA THR A 28 -8.12 -0.37 11.78
C THR A 28 -7.68 0.02 10.35
N PRO A 29 -8.14 -0.69 9.32
CA PRO A 29 -7.81 -0.36 7.93
C PRO A 29 -8.39 0.98 7.50
N ILE A 30 -8.01 1.43 6.31
CA ILE A 30 -8.76 2.44 5.56
C ILE A 30 -9.07 1.88 4.18
N VAL A 31 -10.23 2.23 3.65
CA VAL A 31 -10.76 1.67 2.40
C VAL A 31 -11.04 2.81 1.44
N GLY A 32 -10.73 2.59 0.16
CA GLY A 32 -10.96 3.53 -0.92
C GLY A 32 -11.47 2.80 -2.15
N PHE A 33 -12.20 3.50 -3.00
CA PHE A 33 -12.84 2.94 -4.18
C PHE A 33 -12.41 3.72 -5.42
N ALA A 34 -12.04 3.01 -6.49
CA ALA A 34 -11.75 3.60 -7.79
C ALA A 34 -12.79 3.14 -8.81
N ASP A 35 -13.14 4.02 -9.76
CA ASP A 35 -13.88 3.65 -10.97
C ASP A 35 -12.98 2.81 -11.87
N SER A 36 -13.46 1.67 -12.36
CA SER A 36 -12.70 0.83 -13.30
C SER A 36 -12.33 1.54 -14.61
N ASN A 37 -13.04 2.62 -14.95
CA ASN A 37 -12.80 3.44 -16.14
C ASN A 37 -12.00 4.72 -15.83
N ASP A 38 -11.46 4.89 -14.61
CA ASP A 38 -10.62 6.04 -14.30
C ASP A 38 -9.42 6.09 -15.28
N PRO A 39 -9.22 7.19 -16.01
CA PRO A 39 -8.19 7.29 -17.04
C PRO A 39 -6.77 7.08 -16.48
N GLU A 40 -6.55 7.32 -15.18
CA GLU A 40 -5.24 7.06 -14.55
C GLU A 40 -4.82 5.59 -14.66
N PHE A 41 -5.75 4.63 -14.79
CA PHE A 41 -5.40 3.23 -15.02
C PHE A 41 -4.67 3.01 -16.35
N LEU A 42 -5.06 3.74 -17.40
CA LEU A 42 -4.36 3.71 -18.68
C LEU A 42 -3.00 4.41 -18.59
N GLU A 43 -2.91 5.49 -17.82
CA GLU A 43 -1.63 6.19 -17.58
C GLU A 43 -0.60 5.30 -16.88
N LEU A 44 -1.03 4.34 -16.05
CA LEU A 44 -0.12 3.38 -15.41
C LEU A 44 0.66 2.53 -16.43
N LYS A 45 0.14 2.35 -17.65
CA LYS A 45 0.88 1.70 -18.74
C LYS A 45 2.09 2.50 -19.22
N GLN A 46 2.05 3.82 -19.07
CA GLN A 46 3.17 4.69 -19.42
C GLN A 46 4.12 4.88 -18.22
N VAL A 47 3.55 5.03 -17.02
CA VAL A 47 4.31 5.32 -15.79
C VAL A 47 5.04 4.10 -15.23
N ILE A 48 4.42 2.92 -15.30
CA ILE A 48 4.98 1.68 -14.73
C ILE A 48 5.58 0.81 -15.82
N ALA A 49 4.74 0.38 -16.76
CA ALA A 49 5.12 -0.36 -17.96
C ALA A 49 3.92 -0.65 -18.83
N GLU A 50 4.13 -0.79 -20.14
CA GLU A 50 3.08 -1.06 -21.13
C GLU A 50 2.21 -2.28 -20.77
N LYS A 51 2.81 -3.28 -20.12
CA LYS A 51 2.14 -4.52 -19.68
C LYS A 51 1.35 -4.38 -18.37
N HIS A 52 1.30 -3.20 -17.75
CA HIS A 52 0.47 -2.98 -16.57
C HIS A 52 -1.01 -3.16 -16.94
N LEU A 53 -1.74 -3.95 -16.16
CA LEU A 53 -3.11 -4.33 -16.46
C LEU A 53 -4.08 -3.25 -15.96
N THR A 54 -5.03 -2.89 -16.81
CA THR A 54 -6.22 -2.12 -16.41
C THR A 54 -7.27 -3.02 -15.74
N PRO A 55 -8.20 -2.48 -14.94
CA PRO A 55 -9.27 -3.27 -14.33
C PRO A 55 -10.10 -4.03 -15.37
N LYS A 56 -10.41 -3.39 -16.51
CA LYS A 56 -11.17 -3.97 -17.62
C LYS A 56 -10.44 -5.10 -18.34
N GLU A 57 -9.10 -5.10 -18.36
CA GLU A 57 -8.31 -6.21 -18.91
C GLU A 57 -8.26 -7.43 -17.97
N VAL A 58 -8.38 -7.20 -16.65
CA VAL A 58 -8.42 -8.29 -15.66
C VAL A 58 -9.82 -8.88 -15.54
N LEU A 59 -10.85 -8.04 -15.56
CA LEU A 59 -12.26 -8.41 -15.44
C LEU A 59 -13.07 -7.49 -16.36
N SER A 60 -13.55 -8.04 -17.48
CA SER A 60 -14.22 -7.29 -18.55
C SER A 60 -15.41 -6.46 -18.07
N GLU A 61 -16.20 -7.03 -17.17
CA GLU A 61 -17.39 -6.43 -16.59
C GLU A 61 -17.11 -5.61 -15.31
N SER A 62 -15.84 -5.35 -14.98
CA SER A 62 -15.50 -4.60 -13.75
C SER A 62 -16.05 -3.18 -13.77
N GLU A 63 -16.69 -2.76 -12.70
CA GLU A 63 -17.21 -1.39 -12.55
C GLU A 63 -16.41 -0.61 -11.49
N SER A 64 -15.74 -1.30 -10.56
CA SER A 64 -14.96 -0.64 -9.53
C SER A 64 -13.78 -1.50 -9.05
N VAL A 65 -12.82 -0.82 -8.42
CA VAL A 65 -11.72 -1.46 -7.68
C VAL A 65 -11.77 -1.03 -6.23
N ILE A 66 -11.92 -2.00 -5.33
CA ILE A 66 -11.84 -1.81 -3.88
C ILE A 66 -10.36 -1.86 -3.49
N CYS A 67 -9.88 -0.82 -2.83
CA CYS A 67 -8.52 -0.76 -2.29
C CYS A 67 -8.56 -0.59 -0.78
N TYR A 68 -7.61 -1.19 -0.10
CA TYR A 68 -7.49 -1.02 1.34
C TYR A 68 -6.03 -0.95 1.77
N PHE A 69 -5.78 -0.16 2.80
CA PHE A 69 -4.50 -0.10 3.51
C PHE A 69 -4.66 -0.78 4.86
N LEU A 70 -3.72 -1.67 5.18
CA LEU A 70 -3.62 -2.46 6.40
C LEU A 70 -2.46 -1.91 7.23
N PRO A 71 -2.69 -0.94 8.14
CA PRO A 71 -1.62 -0.34 8.91
C PRO A 71 -1.13 -1.32 9.99
N PHE A 72 0.18 -1.37 10.20
CA PHE A 72 0.77 -2.14 11.29
C PHE A 72 0.75 -1.34 12.59
N GLU A 73 0.73 -2.06 13.71
CA GLU A 73 1.10 -1.50 15.02
C GLU A 73 2.51 -0.87 14.96
N LYS A 74 2.75 0.15 15.81
CA LYS A 74 3.95 0.98 15.74
C LYS A 74 5.21 0.18 16.06
N GLU A 75 5.09 -0.80 16.94
CA GLU A 75 6.14 -1.68 17.44
C GLU A 75 6.85 -2.41 16.30
N ILE A 76 6.10 -2.84 15.27
CA ILE A 76 6.65 -3.49 14.07
C ILE A 76 7.61 -2.53 13.34
N ASN A 77 7.18 -1.28 13.15
CA ASN A 77 7.96 -0.24 12.50
C ASN A 77 9.18 0.18 13.32
N LEU A 78 8.99 0.43 14.61
CA LEU A 78 10.03 0.88 15.53
C LEU A 78 11.09 -0.21 15.74
N GLY A 79 10.68 -1.48 15.77
CA GLY A 79 11.58 -2.63 15.80
C GLY A 79 12.48 -2.73 14.57
N ASN A 80 12.10 -2.10 13.45
CA ASN A 80 12.87 -2.09 12.21
C ASN A 80 13.78 -0.86 12.03
N VAL A 81 13.91 0.01 13.03
CA VAL A 81 14.72 1.25 12.92
C VAL A 81 16.23 0.99 12.91
N LYS A 82 16.68 -0.11 13.53
CA LYS A 82 18.11 -0.47 13.60
C LYS A 82 18.71 -0.63 12.20
N LYS A 83 19.95 -0.19 12.02
CA LYS A 83 20.67 -0.31 10.76
C LYS A 83 20.91 -1.77 10.34
N GLY A 84 21.09 -2.00 9.04
CA GLY A 84 21.38 -3.30 8.45
C GLY A 84 20.13 -4.06 8.01
N LEU A 85 20.05 -5.36 8.34
CA LEU A 85 18.94 -6.22 7.97
C LEU A 85 17.59 -5.70 8.50
N ALA A 86 16.51 -6.04 7.80
CA ALA A 86 15.16 -5.87 8.30
C ALA A 86 15.02 -6.57 9.66
N SER A 87 14.15 -6.10 10.55
CA SER A 87 13.88 -6.83 11.79
C SER A 87 13.10 -8.11 11.50
N GLU A 88 13.30 -9.11 12.35
CA GLU A 88 12.57 -10.39 12.24
C GLU A 88 11.05 -10.17 12.29
N ILE A 89 10.57 -9.31 13.20
CA ILE A 89 9.15 -8.97 13.29
C ILE A 89 8.63 -8.32 12.00
N TRP A 90 9.42 -7.48 11.32
CA TRP A 90 9.02 -6.89 10.04
C TRP A 90 8.89 -7.94 8.94
N ALA A 91 9.83 -8.90 8.88
CA ALA A 91 9.78 -10.00 7.93
C ALA A 91 8.55 -10.89 8.17
N ILE A 92 8.27 -11.24 9.42
CA ILE A 92 7.07 -12.00 9.81
C ILE A 92 5.80 -11.23 9.40
N SER A 93 5.72 -9.95 9.73
CA SER A 93 4.56 -9.12 9.39
C SER A 93 4.32 -8.96 7.91
N TYR A 94 5.38 -8.95 7.11
CA TYR A 94 5.23 -8.96 5.67
C TYR A 94 4.57 -10.24 5.16
N VAL A 95 5.05 -11.41 5.61
CA VAL A 95 4.50 -12.70 5.16
C VAL A 95 3.06 -12.87 5.64
N GLU A 96 2.82 -12.67 6.93
CA GLU A 96 1.47 -12.83 7.51
C GLU A 96 0.47 -11.87 6.87
N THR A 97 0.87 -10.64 6.55
CA THR A 97 -0.04 -9.68 5.90
C THR A 97 -0.30 -10.04 4.44
N ASN A 98 0.68 -10.60 3.72
CA ASN A 98 0.42 -11.08 2.35
C ASN A 98 -0.63 -12.19 2.39
N LYS A 99 -0.51 -13.14 3.33
CA LYS A 99 -1.51 -14.18 3.50
C LYS A 99 -2.89 -13.59 3.87
N MET A 100 -2.91 -12.62 4.79
CA MET A 100 -4.15 -11.92 5.15
C MET A 100 -4.81 -11.19 3.97
N ILE A 101 -4.03 -10.61 3.05
CA ILE A 101 -4.58 -9.98 1.82
C ILE A 101 -5.25 -11.02 0.92
N GLU A 102 -4.66 -12.21 0.78
CA GLU A 102 -5.26 -13.30 0.01
C GLU A 102 -6.60 -13.73 0.64
N ASP A 103 -6.59 -14.00 1.94
CA ASP A 103 -7.78 -14.47 2.68
C ASP A 103 -8.88 -13.40 2.71
N LEU A 104 -8.52 -12.13 2.88
CA LEU A 104 -9.46 -11.01 2.83
C LEU A 104 -10.08 -10.89 1.43
N ASN A 105 -9.29 -11.04 0.37
CA ASN A 105 -9.79 -11.00 -1.00
C ASN A 105 -10.72 -12.19 -1.30
N ASP A 106 -10.45 -13.37 -0.76
CA ASP A 106 -11.34 -14.53 -0.85
C ASP A 106 -12.66 -14.25 -0.13
N TYR A 107 -12.59 -13.78 1.12
CA TYR A 107 -13.75 -13.42 1.92
C TYR A 107 -14.63 -12.35 1.25
N LEU A 108 -14.02 -11.28 0.74
CA LEU A 108 -14.76 -10.23 0.04
C LEU A 108 -15.37 -10.73 -1.27
N SER A 109 -14.68 -11.60 -2.00
CA SER A 109 -15.20 -12.19 -3.24
C SER A 109 -16.44 -13.05 -2.96
N GLU A 110 -16.42 -13.82 -1.88
CA GLU A 110 -17.59 -14.60 -1.43
C GLU A 110 -18.76 -13.69 -1.08
N LYS A 111 -18.53 -12.66 -0.24
CA LYS A 111 -19.58 -11.73 0.19
C LYS A 111 -20.18 -10.91 -0.96
N LEU A 112 -19.36 -10.51 -1.93
CA LEU A 112 -19.84 -9.84 -3.14
C LEU A 112 -20.54 -10.82 -4.09
N GLY A 113 -20.11 -12.08 -4.15
CA GLY A 113 -20.77 -13.15 -4.88
C GLY A 113 -22.18 -13.44 -4.38
N GLU A 114 -22.39 -13.44 -3.06
CA GLU A 114 -23.73 -13.53 -2.43
C GLU A 114 -24.66 -12.39 -2.87
N MET A 115 -24.09 -11.25 -3.29
CA MET A 115 -24.80 -10.08 -3.82
C MET A 115 -24.87 -10.07 -5.35
N ASN A 116 -24.51 -11.17 -6.03
CA ASN A 116 -24.44 -11.32 -7.49
C ASN A 116 -23.39 -10.44 -8.18
N HIS A 117 -22.29 -10.12 -7.50
CA HIS A 117 -21.15 -9.41 -8.10
C HIS A 117 -19.97 -10.35 -8.33
N THR A 118 -19.41 -10.30 -9.53
CA THR A 118 -18.19 -11.01 -9.89
C THR A 118 -16.97 -10.22 -9.40
N CYS A 119 -15.92 -10.95 -9.02
CA CYS A 119 -14.68 -10.36 -8.55
C CYS A 119 -13.49 -11.04 -9.21
N SER A 120 -12.41 -10.28 -9.38
CA SER A 120 -11.10 -10.82 -9.76
C SER A 120 -10.05 -10.42 -8.73
N LYS A 121 -9.35 -11.45 -8.25
CA LYS A 121 -8.35 -11.33 -7.19
C LYS A 121 -6.98 -11.08 -7.80
N ILE A 122 -6.26 -10.09 -7.26
CA ILE A 122 -4.87 -9.85 -7.62
C ILE A 122 -3.97 -10.27 -6.45
N PRO A 123 -2.99 -11.16 -6.66
CA PRO A 123 -2.04 -11.53 -5.61
C PRO A 123 -1.31 -10.31 -5.00
N PRO A 124 -0.99 -10.34 -3.70
CA PRO A 124 -0.30 -9.24 -3.00
C PRO A 124 1.17 -9.07 -3.42
N THR A 125 1.80 -10.14 -3.89
CA THR A 125 3.21 -10.21 -4.32
C THR A 125 3.36 -11.08 -5.58
N HIS A 126 4.58 -11.11 -6.14
CA HIS A 126 4.99 -11.95 -7.29
C HIS A 126 4.29 -11.74 -8.64
N ASN A 127 3.46 -10.71 -8.78
CA ASN A 127 2.90 -10.29 -10.08
C ASN A 127 3.85 -9.39 -10.88
N PHE A 128 5.16 -9.67 -10.85
CA PHE A 128 6.16 -8.82 -11.49
C PHE A 128 7.20 -9.61 -12.27
N ASP A 129 7.64 -9.04 -13.38
CA ASP A 129 8.78 -9.53 -14.16
C ASP A 129 10.05 -9.40 -13.31
N LYS A 130 10.67 -10.53 -12.93
CA LYS A 130 11.83 -10.56 -12.03
C LYS A 130 13.11 -9.98 -12.65
N GLU A 131 13.19 -9.91 -13.98
CA GLU A 131 14.33 -9.31 -14.69
C GLU A 131 14.17 -7.79 -14.77
N LYS A 132 12.96 -7.33 -15.08
CA LYS A 132 12.64 -5.89 -15.21
C LYS A 132 12.24 -5.23 -13.88
N LEU A 133 11.86 -6.01 -12.88
CA LEU A 133 11.29 -5.60 -11.60
C LEU A 133 10.03 -4.73 -11.75
N ILE A 134 9.19 -5.10 -12.73
CA ILE A 134 7.99 -4.37 -13.15
C ILE A 134 6.76 -5.19 -12.79
N SER A 135 5.87 -4.63 -11.98
CA SER A 135 4.60 -5.27 -11.61
C SER A 135 3.54 -5.08 -12.68
N TYR A 136 2.86 -6.15 -13.06
CA TYR A 136 1.67 -6.10 -13.93
C TYR A 136 0.46 -5.47 -13.21
N TRP A 137 0.50 -5.40 -11.88
CA TRP A 137 -0.47 -4.68 -11.08
C TRP A 137 0.19 -4.05 -9.85
N SER A 138 -0.05 -2.77 -9.60
CA SER A 138 0.58 -2.07 -8.47
C SER A 138 -0.45 -1.61 -7.47
N HIS A 139 -0.67 -2.40 -6.41
CA HIS A 139 -1.59 -2.07 -5.31
C HIS A 139 -1.43 -0.63 -4.80
N ARG A 140 -0.20 -0.10 -4.75
CA ARG A 140 0.05 1.29 -4.34
C ARG A 140 -0.47 2.34 -5.32
N HIS A 141 -0.30 2.13 -6.63
CA HIS A 141 -0.81 3.08 -7.62
C HIS A 141 -2.33 3.01 -7.70
N VAL A 142 -2.89 1.80 -7.64
CA VAL A 142 -4.36 1.63 -7.59
C VAL A 142 -4.93 2.28 -6.33
N ALA A 143 -4.26 2.15 -5.17
CA ALA A 143 -4.64 2.87 -3.95
C ALA A 143 -4.57 4.41 -4.10
N LYS A 144 -3.63 4.95 -4.88
CA LYS A 144 -3.61 6.38 -5.23
C LYS A 144 -4.86 6.77 -6.03
N ILE A 145 -5.20 5.99 -7.06
CA ILE A 145 -6.39 6.21 -7.89
C ILE A 145 -7.66 6.14 -7.03
N ALA A 146 -7.70 5.21 -6.09
CA ALA A 146 -8.77 5.05 -5.09
C ALA A 146 -8.74 6.11 -3.97
N GLY A 147 -7.96 7.18 -4.09
CA GLY A 147 -7.95 8.31 -3.17
C GLY A 147 -7.32 8.06 -1.80
N LEU A 148 -6.62 6.95 -1.57
CA LEU A 148 -6.10 6.60 -0.24
C LEU A 148 -4.93 7.47 0.24
N GLY A 149 -4.28 8.23 -0.65
CA GLY A 149 -3.14 9.06 -0.28
C GLY A 149 -2.31 9.58 -1.44
N THR A 150 -1.15 10.16 -1.15
CA THR A 150 -0.19 10.65 -2.15
C THR A 150 1.20 10.03 -1.99
N PHE A 151 1.97 9.98 -3.07
CA PHE A 151 3.30 9.35 -3.05
C PHE A 151 4.34 10.22 -2.36
N GLY A 152 5.10 9.63 -1.44
CA GLY A 152 6.33 10.19 -0.94
C GLY A 152 7.49 10.08 -1.92
N ILE A 153 8.55 10.85 -1.67
CA ILE A 153 9.81 10.74 -2.44
C ILE A 153 10.52 9.39 -2.23
N ASN A 154 10.09 8.59 -1.25
CA ASN A 154 10.53 7.20 -1.05
C ASN A 154 9.73 6.17 -1.85
N ASN A 155 8.88 6.60 -2.79
CA ASN A 155 8.00 5.75 -3.59
C ASN A 155 6.95 4.97 -2.79
N MET A 156 6.72 5.35 -1.52
CA MET A 156 5.63 4.83 -0.71
C MET A 156 4.40 5.73 -0.83
N LEU A 157 3.21 5.12 -0.88
CA LEU A 157 1.96 5.86 -0.76
C LEU A 157 1.76 6.20 0.72
N ILE A 158 1.68 7.50 1.03
CA ILE A 158 1.40 8.01 2.37
C ILE A 158 -0.10 8.21 2.45
N THR A 159 -0.75 7.56 3.41
CA THR A 159 -2.18 7.70 3.67
C THR A 159 -2.45 8.63 4.85
N GLU A 160 -3.72 8.87 5.18
CA GLU A 160 -4.10 9.55 6.44
C GLU A 160 -3.53 8.83 7.68
N LYS A 161 -3.39 7.49 7.63
CA LYS A 161 -2.77 6.65 8.67
C LYS A 161 -1.27 6.41 8.46
N GLY A 162 -0.63 7.20 7.57
CA GLY A 162 0.79 7.07 7.24
C GLY A 162 1.07 5.99 6.19
N CYS A 163 2.32 5.53 6.14
CA CYS A 163 2.79 4.53 5.17
C CYS A 163 3.28 3.22 5.81
N ASN A 164 3.09 3.03 7.11
CA ASN A 164 3.47 1.81 7.84
C ASN A 164 2.43 0.70 7.70
N GLY A 165 2.50 -0.06 6.61
CA GLY A 165 1.56 -1.16 6.37
C GLY A 165 1.62 -1.69 4.95
N ARG A 166 0.60 -2.43 4.55
CA ARG A 166 0.46 -2.98 3.19
C ARG A 166 -0.86 -2.57 2.55
N PHE A 167 -0.86 -2.58 1.21
CA PHE A 167 -2.04 -2.35 0.41
C PHE A 167 -2.48 -3.67 -0.22
N GLY A 168 -3.79 -3.87 -0.29
CA GLY A 168 -4.43 -4.86 -1.14
C GLY A 168 -5.52 -4.22 -1.99
N SER A 169 -5.94 -4.93 -3.02
CA SER A 169 -7.05 -4.50 -3.87
C SER A 169 -7.84 -5.70 -4.40
N LEU A 170 -9.12 -5.46 -4.69
CA LEU A 170 -10.04 -6.40 -5.31
C LEU A 170 -10.80 -5.69 -6.44
N ILE A 171 -10.82 -6.30 -7.63
CA ILE A 171 -11.56 -5.78 -8.78
C ILE A 171 -12.95 -6.41 -8.77
N THR A 172 -14.01 -5.65 -9.00
CA THR A 172 -15.39 -6.14 -8.92
C THR A 172 -16.30 -5.54 -9.99
N SER A 173 -17.34 -6.28 -10.38
CA SER A 173 -18.45 -5.76 -11.20
C SER A 173 -19.47 -4.95 -10.40
N ALA A 174 -19.33 -4.88 -9.07
CA ALA A 174 -20.11 -3.96 -8.25
C ALA A 174 -19.79 -2.51 -8.60
N LYS A 175 -20.83 -1.71 -8.87
CA LYS A 175 -20.68 -0.27 -9.11
C LYS A 175 -20.64 0.47 -7.77
N LEU A 176 -19.48 1.00 -7.44
CA LEU A 176 -19.21 1.73 -6.19
C LEU A 176 -18.91 3.20 -6.52
N LYS A 177 -19.30 4.10 -5.61
CA LYS A 177 -18.94 5.51 -5.71
C LYS A 177 -17.43 5.67 -5.49
N PRO A 178 -16.69 6.27 -6.43
CA PRO A 178 -15.26 6.52 -6.26
C PRO A 178 -14.99 7.44 -5.06
N SER A 179 -13.90 7.17 -4.36
CA SER A 179 -13.42 8.00 -3.26
C SER A 179 -12.82 9.30 -3.76
N GLU A 180 -12.92 10.35 -2.95
CA GLU A 180 -12.27 11.63 -3.25
C GLU A 180 -10.75 11.49 -3.19
N LYS A 181 -10.07 12.07 -4.18
CA LYS A 181 -8.61 12.10 -4.22
C LYS A 181 -8.10 13.28 -3.36
N PRO A 182 -6.97 13.11 -2.64
CA PRO A 182 -6.37 14.22 -1.91
C PRO A 182 -6.03 15.41 -2.82
N ASP A 183 -6.26 16.63 -2.34
CA ASP A 183 -6.00 17.88 -3.06
C ASP A 183 -4.64 18.52 -2.72
N TYR A 184 -3.81 17.85 -1.92
CA TYR A 184 -2.47 18.31 -1.52
C TYR A 184 -1.53 17.13 -1.27
N GLU A 185 -0.22 17.42 -1.30
CA GLU A 185 0.82 16.41 -1.08
C GLU A 185 1.02 16.07 0.40
N TYR A 186 1.01 14.78 0.73
CA TYR A 186 1.20 14.32 2.12
C TYR A 186 2.68 14.25 2.49
N CYS A 187 3.56 14.15 1.50
CA CYS A 187 5.00 14.15 1.73
C CYS A 187 5.50 15.56 2.05
N LEU A 188 6.04 15.78 3.24
CA LEU A 188 6.59 17.08 3.64
C LEU A 188 7.65 17.64 2.67
N TYR A 189 8.42 16.78 1.99
CA TYR A 189 9.33 17.25 0.95
C TYR A 189 8.59 17.87 -0.24
N LYS A 190 7.57 17.17 -0.76
CA LYS A 190 6.78 17.66 -1.89
C LYS A 190 5.90 18.84 -1.49
N TYR A 191 5.48 18.88 -0.24
CA TYR A 191 4.64 19.93 0.32
C TYR A 191 5.42 21.25 0.51
N ASN A 192 6.59 21.22 1.15
CA ASN A 192 7.37 22.44 1.45
C ASN A 192 8.90 22.22 1.55
N GLY A 193 9.42 21.10 1.07
CA GLY A 193 10.87 20.81 1.06
C GLY A 193 11.48 20.41 2.41
N SER A 194 10.70 20.33 3.50
CA SER A 194 11.26 20.25 4.86
C SER A 194 11.76 18.88 5.32
N CYS A 195 11.53 17.80 4.56
CA CYS A 195 11.85 16.43 5.03
C CYS A 195 12.63 15.64 3.99
N LYS A 196 13.74 15.02 4.38
CA LYS A 196 14.50 14.06 3.55
C LYS A 196 14.89 12.78 4.30
N LEU A 197 14.31 12.54 5.49
CA LEU A 197 14.73 11.46 6.38
C LEU A 197 14.68 10.06 5.75
N CYS A 198 13.75 9.81 4.81
CA CYS A 198 13.68 8.53 4.12
C CYS A 198 14.92 8.23 3.26
N ILE A 199 15.56 9.26 2.69
CA ILE A 199 16.81 9.17 1.95
C ILE A 199 17.96 8.87 2.92
N GLU A 200 18.02 9.61 4.04
CA GLU A 200 19.04 9.42 5.08
C GLU A 200 19.00 8.00 5.71
N LYS A 201 17.83 7.37 5.72
CA LYS A 201 17.63 5.99 6.19
C LYS A 201 18.08 4.94 5.16
N CYS A 202 18.30 5.30 3.90
CA CYS A 202 18.68 4.36 2.86
C CYS A 202 20.20 4.09 2.89
N GLU A 203 20.62 3.09 3.67
CA GLU A 203 22.04 2.73 3.84
C GLU A 203 22.76 2.30 2.56
N LYS A 204 22.02 1.89 1.53
CA LYS A 204 22.58 1.51 0.22
C LYS A 204 22.54 2.63 -0.80
N GLU A 205 22.09 3.82 -0.41
CA GLU A 205 22.00 4.99 -1.29
C GLU A 205 21.17 4.73 -2.57
N ALA A 206 20.32 3.70 -2.52
CA ALA A 206 19.42 3.32 -3.60
C ALA A 206 18.29 4.32 -3.78
N LEU A 207 18.06 5.19 -2.78
CA LEU A 207 17.05 6.23 -2.81
C LEU A 207 17.71 7.60 -2.70
N LYS A 208 17.50 8.45 -3.70
CA LYS A 208 17.94 9.84 -3.73
C LYS A 208 16.76 10.74 -4.14
N ILE A 209 16.99 12.05 -4.19
CA ILE A 209 15.99 12.98 -4.71
C ILE A 209 15.83 12.71 -6.20
N ASN A 210 14.61 12.38 -6.64
CA ASN A 210 14.24 12.12 -8.04
C ASN A 210 14.96 10.93 -8.71
N GLU A 211 15.68 10.09 -7.96
CA GLU A 211 16.38 8.92 -8.47
C GLU A 211 16.18 7.73 -7.53
N PHE A 212 15.89 6.56 -8.09
CA PHE A 212 15.71 5.31 -7.34
C PHE A 212 16.38 4.14 -8.05
N ASP A 213 17.50 3.67 -7.50
CA ASP A 213 18.14 2.44 -7.93
C ASP A 213 17.36 1.23 -7.41
N ARG A 214 16.39 0.82 -8.21
CA ARG A 214 15.55 -0.34 -7.92
C ARG A 214 16.36 -1.63 -7.78
N LYS A 215 17.46 -1.78 -8.52
CA LYS A 215 18.29 -2.99 -8.48
C LYS A 215 19.03 -3.06 -7.16
N GLU A 216 19.64 -1.98 -6.73
CA GLU A 216 20.35 -1.93 -5.45
C GLU A 216 19.39 -2.08 -4.26
N CYS A 217 18.22 -1.44 -4.30
CA CYS A 217 17.18 -1.66 -3.30
C CYS A 217 16.73 -3.13 -3.25
N TYR A 218 16.54 -3.77 -4.42
CA TYR A 218 16.08 -5.16 -4.49
C TYR A 218 17.13 -6.16 -4.01
N LYS A 219 18.43 -5.91 -4.23
CA LYS A 219 19.50 -6.74 -3.66
C LYS A 219 19.39 -6.84 -2.14
N VAL A 220 19.08 -5.74 -1.45
CA VAL A 220 18.86 -5.74 0.01
C VAL A 220 17.66 -6.61 0.38
N CYS A 221 16.55 -6.51 -0.36
CA CYS A 221 15.39 -7.36 -0.16
C CYS A 221 15.73 -8.85 -0.31
N LEU A 222 16.52 -9.21 -1.33
CA LEU A 222 16.99 -10.58 -1.55
C LEU A 222 17.96 -11.06 -0.46
N THR A 223 18.79 -10.19 0.10
CA THR A 223 19.60 -10.53 1.28
C THR A 223 18.72 -10.87 2.48
N ASN A 224 17.68 -10.07 2.75
CA ASN A 224 16.74 -10.34 3.83
C ASN A 224 15.92 -11.61 3.59
N GLN A 225 15.51 -11.87 2.34
CA GLN A 225 14.82 -13.11 1.96
C GLN A 225 15.59 -14.35 2.41
N LYS A 226 16.90 -14.39 2.16
CA LYS A 226 17.74 -15.54 2.54
C LYS A 226 17.82 -15.74 4.06
N VAL A 227 17.77 -14.66 4.84
CA VAL A 227 17.82 -14.72 6.31
C VAL A 227 16.49 -15.18 6.91
N TYR A 228 15.38 -14.78 6.29
CA TYR A 228 14.03 -14.98 6.82
C TYR A 228 13.22 -16.04 6.07
N GLU A 229 13.84 -16.86 5.22
CA GLU A 229 13.17 -17.87 4.40
C GLU A 229 12.34 -18.89 5.21
N LYS A 230 12.74 -19.15 6.46
CA LYS A 230 11.98 -20.01 7.40
C LYS A 230 10.55 -19.51 7.68
N TYR A 231 10.28 -18.22 7.43
CA TYR A 231 8.96 -17.62 7.55
C TYR A 231 8.19 -17.57 6.23
N GLY A 232 8.84 -17.82 5.08
CA GLY A 232 8.26 -17.70 3.74
C GLY A 232 9.01 -16.73 2.85
N VAL A 233 8.31 -16.12 1.89
CA VAL A 233 8.89 -15.10 1.00
C VAL A 233 8.79 -13.72 1.65
N ALA A 234 9.84 -13.33 2.36
CA ALA A 234 10.07 -12.04 3.01
C ALA A 234 11.16 -11.21 2.29
N ASP A 235 10.93 -10.84 1.03
CA ASP A 235 11.81 -9.96 0.24
C ASP A 235 11.65 -8.48 0.64
N VAL A 236 12.11 -8.14 1.85
CA VAL A 236 11.81 -6.88 2.54
C VAL A 236 13.04 -6.09 2.99
N CYS A 237 12.83 -4.79 3.25
CA CYS A 237 13.81 -3.92 3.92
C CYS A 237 13.10 -2.85 4.77
N ALA A 238 12.31 -1.99 4.11
CA ALA A 238 11.45 -0.96 4.70
C ALA A 238 12.11 0.10 5.60
N LYS A 239 13.45 0.21 5.63
CA LYS A 239 14.14 1.21 6.46
C LYS A 239 13.72 2.65 6.12
N CYS A 240 13.45 2.94 4.85
CA CYS A 240 13.05 4.27 4.35
C CYS A 240 11.64 4.73 4.78
N LEU A 241 10.87 3.90 5.49
CA LEU A 241 9.57 4.25 6.06
C LEU A 241 9.52 4.09 7.59
N CYS A 242 10.65 3.75 8.23
CA CYS A 242 10.72 3.48 9.66
C CYS A 242 11.12 4.72 10.47
N ASN A 243 10.28 5.08 11.45
CA ASN A 243 10.46 6.23 12.33
C ASN A 243 10.76 7.55 11.57
N VAL A 244 9.89 7.85 10.59
CA VAL A 244 9.89 9.11 9.83
C VAL A 244 8.53 9.80 9.99
N PRO A 245 8.38 11.12 9.71
CA PRO A 245 7.14 11.86 9.97
C PRO A 245 5.88 11.22 9.37
N CYS A 246 5.99 10.59 8.19
CA CYS A 246 4.89 9.95 7.49
C CYS A 246 4.67 8.47 7.86
N SER A 247 5.42 7.90 8.81
CA SER A 247 5.28 6.47 9.16
C SER A 247 3.86 6.14 9.63
N PHE A 248 3.26 6.98 10.49
CA PHE A 248 2.03 6.64 11.22
C PHE A 248 0.87 7.62 11.01
N LYS A 249 1.06 8.64 10.17
CA LYS A 249 0.05 9.66 9.88
C LYS A 249 0.38 10.39 8.59
N ASN A 250 -0.59 11.14 8.06
CA ASN A 250 -0.33 12.23 7.14
C ASN A 250 0.38 13.38 7.90
N PRO A 251 1.67 13.68 7.62
CA PRO A 251 2.40 14.71 8.33
C PRO A 251 2.11 16.14 7.85
N ALA A 252 1.51 16.31 6.65
CA ALA A 252 1.21 17.61 6.07
C ALA A 252 -0.17 18.16 6.50
N LYS A 253 -1.06 17.31 7.03
CA LYS A 253 -2.43 17.66 7.40
C LYS A 253 -2.56 18.96 8.19
N ASN A 254 -1.88 19.04 9.34
CA ASN A 254 -1.94 20.23 10.20
C ASN A 254 -1.40 21.51 9.53
N LEU A 255 -0.44 21.38 8.59
CA LEU A 255 0.08 22.52 7.85
C LEU A 255 -0.93 22.99 6.80
N ASN A 256 -1.59 22.04 6.13
CA ASN A 256 -2.61 22.32 5.13
C ASN A 256 -3.86 22.94 5.74
N ASP A 257 -4.32 22.43 6.89
CA ASP A 257 -5.48 22.96 7.58
C ASP A 257 -5.27 24.43 8.01
N LYS A 258 -4.06 24.77 8.46
CA LYS A 258 -3.68 26.15 8.79
C LYS A 258 -3.71 27.07 7.56
N LEU A 259 -3.07 26.66 6.46
CA LEU A 259 -3.10 27.44 5.21
C LEU A 259 -4.53 27.64 4.68
N LYS A 260 -5.39 26.61 4.76
CA LYS A 260 -6.79 26.72 4.36
C LYS A 260 -7.60 27.68 5.25
N SER A 261 -7.25 27.81 6.54
CA SER A 261 -7.90 28.78 7.45
C SER A 261 -7.43 30.22 7.21
N GLU A 262 -6.15 30.42 6.90
CA GLU A 262 -5.57 31.72 6.60
C GLU A 262 -6.10 32.28 5.27
N ASN A 263 -6.29 31.43 4.26
CA ASN A 263 -6.85 31.84 2.96
C ASN A 263 -8.37 32.12 2.98
N LYS A 264 -9.07 31.82 4.09
CA LYS A 264 -10.50 32.08 4.27
C LYS A 264 -10.78 33.34 5.10
N SER A 265 -9.74 33.94 5.69
CA SER A 265 -9.80 35.16 6.50
C SER A 265 -9.41 36.37 5.66
#